data_AF-A0A6A4U9X4-F1
#
_entry.id   AF-A0A6A4U9X4-F1
#
_cell.length_a   1.000
_cell.length_b   1.000
_cell.length_c   1.000
_cell.angle_alpha   90.00
_cell.angle_beta   90.00
_cell.angle_gamma   90.00
#
_symmetry.space_group_name_H-M   'P 1'
#
loop_
_entity.id
_entity.type
_entity.pdbx_description
1 polymer ?
#
loop_
_entity_poly.entity_id
_entity_poly.type
_entity_poly.pdbx_seq_one_letter_code
_entity_poly.pdbx_strand_id
1 'polypeptide(L)'
;MTLHEEIISILKERNSTMNTNQIAEEVNNRNNYFKGDGSSISAFQIHGRTKNYPHLFLRNKTLVGLVGRDEEIMNKIMVEDLVENYPAQNPIINSMFNHSSLHFMNDDVTNIDFLTRSGFEELGSFQTLIKEGLPKDIKLKSPGLYAVTLPGNYIYNLLDEQAISKNNNVVNPWETEKLNNKWISNVDVIYYGLAGSNSPRSLKSRLQDFIDHASGKTTDRGPHRGGEIIFQLCDWEMFSVWFLPTGNPPEPRNLEKELLERFFEMKSKLPFGNRKF
;
A
#
# COMPACT_ATOMS: atom_id res chain seq x y z
N MET A 1 -27.75 1.94 31.48
CA MET A 1 -27.16 2.60 30.30
C MET A 1 -25.82 1.95 30.00
N THR A 2 -25.52 1.72 28.72
CA THR A 2 -24.25 1.18 28.25
C THR A 2 -23.26 2.31 27.94
N LEU A 3 -21.97 1.97 27.81
CA LEU A 3 -20.95 2.97 27.48
C LEU A 3 -21.20 3.64 26.12
N HIS A 4 -21.69 2.91 25.11
CA HIS A 4 -21.92 3.50 23.79
C HIS A 4 -23.17 4.39 23.77
N GLU A 5 -24.21 4.05 24.54
CA GLU A 5 -25.37 4.94 24.74
C GLU A 5 -24.95 6.26 25.40
N GLU A 6 -24.06 6.22 26.40
CA GLU A 6 -23.58 7.44 27.05
C GLU A 6 -22.70 8.29 26.11
N ILE A 7 -21.84 7.66 25.32
CA ILE A 7 -21.04 8.40 24.31
C ILE A 7 -21.96 9.11 23.31
N ILE A 8 -23.05 8.45 22.87
CA ILE A 8 -24.05 9.08 21.98
C ILE A 8 -24.73 10.26 22.68
N SER A 9 -25.13 10.09 23.95
CA SER A 9 -25.74 11.15 24.76
C SER A 9 -24.85 12.38 24.85
N ILE A 10 -23.58 12.20 25.20
CA ILE A 10 -22.57 13.26 25.29
C ILE A 10 -22.41 13.98 23.95
N LEU A 11 -22.20 13.23 22.86
CA LEU A 11 -21.99 13.83 21.55
C LEU A 11 -23.23 14.60 21.08
N LYS A 12 -24.44 14.11 21.37
CA LYS A 12 -25.70 14.82 21.08
C LYS A 12 -25.82 16.12 21.85
N GLU A 13 -25.59 16.08 23.16
CA GLU A 13 -25.72 17.26 24.03
C GLU A 13 -24.68 18.33 23.73
N ARG A 14 -23.43 17.93 23.48
CA ARG A 14 -22.34 18.84 23.10
C ARG A 14 -22.44 19.35 21.67
N ASN A 15 -23.35 18.76 20.88
CA ASN A 15 -23.61 19.08 19.48
C ASN A 15 -22.33 19.29 18.63
N SER A 16 -21.32 18.48 18.89
CA SER A 16 -20.01 18.58 18.26
C SER A 16 -19.29 17.23 18.30
N THR A 17 -18.28 17.08 17.44
CA THR A 17 -17.35 15.95 17.50
C THR A 17 -16.37 16.18 18.65
N MET A 18 -15.93 15.10 19.29
CA MET A 18 -15.05 15.19 20.46
C MET A 18 -13.96 14.15 20.40
N ASN A 19 -12.81 14.43 21.01
CA ASN A 19 -11.75 13.44 21.09
C ASN A 19 -11.99 12.44 22.22
N THR A 20 -11.36 11.26 22.13
CA THR A 20 -11.55 10.17 23.11
C THR A 20 -11.20 10.54 24.55
N ASN A 21 -10.31 11.51 24.78
CA ASN A 21 -9.98 11.98 26.13
C ASN A 21 -11.12 12.84 26.69
N GLN A 22 -11.61 13.80 25.91
CA GLN A 22 -12.74 14.66 26.30
C GLN A 22 -13.98 13.82 26.56
N ILE A 23 -14.25 12.82 25.73
CA ILE A 23 -15.38 11.92 25.93
C ILE A 23 -15.19 11.10 27.22
N ALA A 24 -13.99 10.59 27.49
CA ALA A 24 -13.74 9.83 28.72
C ALA A 24 -13.93 10.71 29.97
N GLU A 25 -13.45 11.95 29.93
CA GLU A 25 -13.65 12.94 31.00
C GLU A 25 -15.14 13.24 31.23
N GLU A 26 -15.89 13.50 30.16
CA GLU A 26 -17.34 13.71 30.24
C GLU A 26 -18.09 12.50 30.80
N VAL A 27 -17.75 11.28 30.36
CA VAL A 27 -18.37 10.06 30.90
C VAL A 27 -18.14 9.96 32.41
N ASN A 28 -16.91 10.21 32.87
CA ASN A 28 -16.57 10.15 34.30
C ASN A 28 -17.23 11.29 35.09
N ASN A 29 -17.35 12.49 34.53
CA ASN A 29 -17.96 13.65 35.20
C ASN A 29 -19.47 13.52 35.33
N ARG A 30 -20.13 12.98 34.30
CA ARG A 30 -21.59 12.79 34.27
C ARG A 30 -22.06 11.70 35.22
N ASN A 31 -21.18 10.77 35.58
CA ASN A 31 -21.49 9.69 36.54
C ASN A 31 -22.73 8.86 36.13
N ASN A 32 -23.07 8.81 34.84
CA ASN A 32 -24.20 8.06 34.33
C ASN A 32 -23.80 6.61 33.96
N TYR A 33 -22.51 6.37 33.70
CA TYR A 33 -21.94 5.05 33.44
C TYR A 33 -20.76 4.79 34.38
N PHE A 34 -20.73 3.59 34.97
CA PHE A 34 -19.64 3.13 35.82
C PHE A 34 -19.08 1.80 35.31
N LYS A 35 -17.78 1.60 35.50
CA LYS A 35 -17.18 0.26 35.39
C LYS A 35 -17.67 -0.60 36.54
N GLY A 36 -17.76 -1.91 36.31
CA GLY A 36 -18.06 -2.87 37.38
C GLY A 36 -17.03 -2.89 38.51
N ASP A 37 -15.79 -2.48 38.23
CA ASP A 37 -14.69 -2.35 39.21
C ASP A 37 -14.63 -0.95 39.86
N GLY A 38 -15.55 -0.04 39.54
CA GLY A 38 -15.61 1.32 40.09
C GLY A 38 -14.51 2.27 39.63
N SER A 39 -13.57 1.83 38.79
CA SER A 39 -12.51 2.71 38.28
C SER A 39 -13.00 3.60 37.14
N SER A 40 -12.26 4.68 36.87
CA SER A 40 -12.59 5.64 35.82
C SER A 40 -12.46 5.05 34.42
N ILE A 41 -13.28 5.56 33.50
CA ILE A 41 -13.21 5.26 32.07
C ILE A 41 -12.01 5.96 31.46
N SER A 42 -11.20 5.21 30.71
CA SER A 42 -10.06 5.75 29.97
C SER A 42 -10.42 6.03 28.51
N ALA A 43 -9.68 6.93 27.88
CA ALA A 43 -9.80 7.22 26.45
C ALA A 43 -9.60 5.97 25.57
N PHE A 44 -8.79 5.00 26.01
CA PHE A 44 -8.61 3.73 25.32
C PHE A 44 -9.91 2.90 25.29
N GLN A 45 -10.69 2.94 26.37
CA GLN A 45 -11.98 2.26 26.42
C GLN A 45 -13.02 2.95 25.54
N ILE A 46 -12.99 4.29 25.46
CA ILE A 46 -13.80 5.04 24.48
C ILE A 46 -13.41 4.64 23.07
N HIS A 47 -12.10 4.68 22.75
CA HIS A 47 -11.58 4.30 21.44
C HIS A 47 -12.03 2.89 21.04
N GLY A 48 -11.84 1.91 21.92
CA GLY A 48 -12.22 0.52 21.68
C GLY A 48 -13.73 0.38 21.50
N ARG A 49 -14.53 1.07 22.33
CA ARG A 49 -15.98 1.04 22.22
C ARG A 49 -16.45 1.64 20.90
N THR A 50 -16.00 2.83 20.53
CA THR A 50 -16.44 3.50 19.30
C THR A 50 -15.97 2.76 18.05
N LYS A 51 -14.82 2.07 18.11
CA LYS A 51 -14.32 1.21 17.02
C LYS A 51 -15.28 0.05 16.72
N ASN A 52 -15.89 -0.54 17.74
CA ASN A 52 -16.72 -1.74 17.61
C ASN A 52 -18.14 -1.45 17.10
N TYR A 53 -18.53 -0.17 17.00
CA TYR A 53 -19.85 0.25 16.55
C TYR A 53 -19.73 1.26 15.40
N PRO A 54 -19.19 0.86 14.23
CA PRO A 54 -19.00 1.75 13.08
C PRO A 54 -20.32 2.26 12.47
N HIS A 55 -21.44 1.59 12.75
CA HIS A 55 -22.77 2.04 12.36
C HIS A 55 -23.34 3.15 13.27
N LEU A 56 -22.70 3.41 14.42
CA LEU A 56 -23.09 4.48 15.35
C LEU A 56 -22.09 5.64 15.33
N PHE A 57 -20.80 5.33 15.13
CA PHE A 57 -19.72 6.30 15.28
C PHE A 57 -18.87 6.43 14.04
N LEU A 58 -18.58 7.69 13.68
CA LEU A 58 -17.54 8.08 12.75
C LEU A 58 -16.24 8.31 13.52
N ARG A 59 -15.09 7.96 12.94
CA ARG A 59 -13.81 8.09 13.63
C ARG A 59 -12.71 8.59 12.72
N ASN A 60 -11.90 9.52 13.23
CA ASN A 60 -10.63 9.90 12.65
C ASN A 60 -9.60 10.02 13.79
N LYS A 61 -8.60 9.11 13.82
CA LYS A 61 -7.63 9.00 14.93
C LYS A 61 -8.34 8.92 16.30
N THR A 62 -8.24 9.99 17.10
CA THR A 62 -8.87 10.15 18.42
C THR A 62 -10.20 10.89 18.37
N LEU A 63 -10.56 11.51 17.26
CA LEU A 63 -11.81 12.24 17.07
C LEU A 63 -12.97 11.26 16.80
N VAL A 64 -14.12 11.52 17.43
CA VAL A 64 -15.33 10.72 17.33
C VAL A 64 -16.52 11.63 17.00
N GLY A 65 -17.33 11.20 16.04
CA GLY A 65 -18.61 11.80 15.67
C GLY A 65 -19.72 10.75 15.54
N LEU A 66 -20.94 11.20 15.26
CA LEU A 66 -22.12 10.37 15.05
C LEU A 66 -22.44 10.19 13.56
N VAL A 67 -22.71 8.94 13.17
CA VAL A 67 -23.24 8.61 11.84
C VAL A 67 -24.58 9.31 11.63
N GLY A 68 -24.82 9.85 10.44
CA GLY A 68 -26.02 10.62 10.11
C GLY A 68 -26.08 12.07 10.64
N ARG A 69 -25.07 12.53 11.38
CA ARG A 69 -24.96 13.94 11.82
C ARG A 69 -23.64 14.57 11.42
N ASP A 70 -22.53 13.89 11.71
CA ASP A 70 -21.20 14.50 11.63
C ASP A 70 -20.43 14.11 10.36
N GLU A 71 -21.07 13.46 9.39
CA GLU A 71 -20.43 12.92 8.19
C GLU A 71 -19.67 13.99 7.40
N GLU A 72 -20.30 15.13 7.14
CA GLU A 72 -19.69 16.22 6.37
C GLU A 72 -18.46 16.80 7.08
N ILE A 73 -18.56 17.07 8.38
CA ILE A 73 -17.46 17.61 9.19
C ILE A 73 -16.35 16.59 9.35
N MET A 74 -16.68 15.33 9.61
CA MET A 74 -15.68 14.26 9.75
C MET A 74 -14.94 14.00 8.44
N ASN A 75 -15.64 14.06 7.30
CA ASN A 75 -15.02 13.99 5.98
C ASN A 75 -14.11 15.20 5.73
N LYS A 76 -14.56 16.42 6.04
CA LYS A 76 -13.75 17.63 5.89
C LYS A 76 -12.49 17.57 6.74
N ILE A 77 -12.59 17.21 8.01
CA ILE A 77 -11.44 17.07 8.92
C ILE A 77 -10.52 15.95 8.44
N MET A 78 -11.05 14.83 7.95
CA MET A 78 -10.24 13.77 7.38
C MET A 78 -9.47 14.26 6.14
N VAL A 79 -10.10 15.04 5.26
CA VAL A 79 -9.44 15.68 4.12
C VAL A 79 -8.38 16.68 4.58
N GLU A 80 -8.66 17.52 5.56
CA GLU A 80 -7.68 18.48 6.11
C GLU A 80 -6.50 17.78 6.80
N ASP A 81 -6.73 16.73 7.59
CA ASP A 81 -5.69 15.88 8.20
C ASP A 81 -4.83 15.19 7.13
N LEU A 82 -5.44 14.80 6.02
CA LEU A 82 -4.74 14.26 4.87
C LEU A 82 -3.91 15.38 4.20
N VAL A 83 -4.43 16.59 4.04
CA VAL A 83 -3.70 17.70 3.41
C VAL A 83 -2.54 18.21 4.28
N GLU A 84 -2.71 18.35 5.59
CA GLU A 84 -1.70 18.90 6.52
C GLU A 84 -0.52 17.96 6.77
N ASN A 85 -0.71 16.63 6.60
CA ASN A 85 0.34 15.63 6.75
C ASN A 85 1.04 15.26 5.42
N TYR A 86 0.78 15.98 4.33
CA TYR A 86 1.41 15.78 3.02
C TYR A 86 2.49 16.83 2.74
N PRO A 87 3.78 16.48 2.66
CA PRO A 87 4.76 17.27 1.93
C PRO A 87 4.70 16.90 0.44
N ALA A 88 3.59 17.23 -0.23
CA ALA A 88 3.50 17.21 -1.69
C ALA A 88 2.25 17.99 -2.14
N GLN A 89 2.43 19.27 -2.46
CA GLN A 89 1.49 19.96 -3.34
C GLN A 89 1.61 19.33 -4.73
N ASN A 90 0.58 18.62 -5.19
CA ASN A 90 0.39 18.26 -6.60
C ASN A 90 -1.13 18.35 -6.93
N PRO A 91 -1.54 19.07 -8.00
CA PRO A 91 -2.91 19.59 -8.20
C PRO A 91 -3.98 18.54 -8.56
N ILE A 92 -3.70 17.25 -8.41
CA ILE A 92 -4.59 16.15 -8.80
C ILE A 92 -5.68 15.87 -7.73
N ILE A 93 -5.42 16.24 -6.47
CA ILE A 93 -6.24 15.87 -5.31
C ILE A 93 -7.69 16.39 -5.41
N ASN A 94 -7.95 17.49 -6.13
CA ASN A 94 -9.31 18.01 -6.28
C ASN A 94 -10.16 17.31 -7.35
N SER A 95 -9.61 16.39 -8.15
CA SER A 95 -10.39 15.65 -9.17
C SER A 95 -10.83 14.24 -8.75
N MET A 96 -10.19 13.64 -7.73
CA MET A 96 -10.36 12.21 -7.41
C MET A 96 -11.49 11.89 -6.41
N PHE A 97 -12.02 12.88 -5.69
CA PHE A 97 -13.05 12.59 -4.67
C PHE A 97 -14.49 12.66 -5.17
N ASN A 98 -14.74 13.02 -6.44
CA ASN A 98 -16.10 13.38 -6.85
C ASN A 98 -16.74 12.62 -8.01
N HIS A 99 -16.15 11.57 -8.57
CA HIS A 99 -16.91 10.68 -9.45
C HIS A 99 -16.44 9.23 -9.30
N SER A 100 -17.40 8.33 -9.06
CA SER A 100 -17.35 6.89 -9.35
C SER A 100 -16.35 6.50 -10.45
N SER A 101 -15.63 5.37 -10.27
CA SER A 101 -14.94 4.51 -11.29
C SER A 101 -13.40 4.48 -11.27
N LEU A 102 -12.87 3.36 -11.74
CA LEU A 102 -11.47 2.90 -11.79
C LEU A 102 -10.42 3.95 -12.24
N HIS A 103 -9.35 4.10 -11.46
CA HIS A 103 -8.18 4.95 -11.75
C HIS A 103 -7.47 4.59 -13.07
N PHE A 104 -7.44 3.31 -13.43
CA PHE A 104 -6.64 2.81 -14.57
C PHE A 104 -7.48 2.10 -15.64
N MET A 105 -8.81 2.30 -15.65
CA MET A 105 -9.72 1.49 -16.46
C MET A 105 -9.45 1.52 -17.97
N ASN A 106 -8.93 2.64 -18.45
CA ASN A 106 -8.67 2.87 -19.88
C ASN A 106 -7.18 2.78 -20.22
N ASP A 107 -6.33 2.47 -19.24
CA ASP A 107 -4.89 2.42 -19.46
C ASP A 107 -4.40 1.02 -19.86
N ASP A 108 -3.34 1.01 -20.66
CA ASP A 108 -2.52 -0.17 -20.90
C ASP A 108 -1.46 -0.27 -19.80
N VAL A 109 -1.85 -0.91 -18.69
CA VAL A 109 -0.97 -1.17 -17.53
C VAL A 109 0.15 -2.18 -17.83
N THR A 110 0.26 -2.64 -19.08
CA THR A 110 1.31 -3.58 -19.48
C THR A 110 2.48 -2.88 -20.16
N ASN A 111 2.33 -1.59 -20.48
CA ASN A 111 3.29 -0.79 -21.22
C ASN A 111 4.06 0.18 -20.30
N ILE A 112 5.32 0.47 -20.62
CA ILE A 112 6.16 1.41 -19.88
C ILE A 112 5.65 2.87 -19.94
N ASP A 113 5.00 3.27 -21.04
CA ASP A 113 4.41 4.61 -21.21
C ASP A 113 3.32 4.88 -20.17
N PHE A 114 2.61 3.84 -19.72
CA PHE A 114 1.65 3.96 -18.63
C PHE A 114 2.33 4.37 -17.31
N LEU A 115 3.50 3.80 -16.99
CA LEU A 115 4.23 4.14 -15.77
C LEU A 115 4.58 5.63 -15.77
N THR A 116 5.15 6.12 -16.87
CA THR A 116 5.52 7.53 -17.04
C THR A 116 4.30 8.45 -16.91
N ARG A 117 3.20 8.16 -17.62
CA ARG A 117 1.97 8.98 -17.56
C ARG A 117 1.29 8.96 -16.19
N SER A 118 1.45 7.87 -15.44
CA SER A 118 0.84 7.69 -14.11
C SER A 118 1.71 8.20 -12.96
N GLY A 119 2.85 8.81 -13.28
CA GLY A 119 3.74 9.41 -12.29
C GLY A 119 4.66 8.43 -11.57
N PHE A 120 4.86 7.21 -12.10
CA PHE A 120 5.96 6.38 -11.63
C PHE A 120 7.29 7.02 -12.02
N GLU A 121 8.23 6.97 -11.08
CA GLU A 121 9.60 7.45 -11.26
C GLU A 121 10.54 6.25 -11.38
N GLU A 122 11.44 6.27 -12.37
CA GLU A 122 12.45 5.25 -12.55
C GLU A 122 13.59 5.42 -11.53
N LEU A 123 13.94 4.34 -10.82
CA LEU A 123 15.09 4.31 -9.90
C LEU A 123 16.39 3.87 -10.58
N GLY A 124 16.27 3.14 -11.69
CA GLY A 124 17.37 2.54 -12.44
C GLY A 124 17.29 1.02 -12.49
N SER A 125 18.27 0.41 -13.15
CA SER A 125 18.36 -1.05 -13.28
C SER A 125 18.79 -1.73 -11.99
N PHE A 126 18.50 -3.03 -11.85
CA PHE A 126 19.01 -3.81 -10.73
C PHE A 126 20.54 -3.74 -10.61
N GLN A 127 21.28 -3.79 -11.72
CA GLN A 127 22.74 -3.67 -11.72
C GLN A 127 23.20 -2.39 -11.03
N THR A 128 22.60 -1.26 -11.41
CA THR A 128 22.91 0.05 -10.82
C THR A 128 22.51 0.09 -9.35
N LEU A 129 21.32 -0.38 -9.01
CA LEU A 129 20.79 -0.35 -7.64
C LEU A 129 21.57 -1.25 -6.68
N ILE A 130 22.07 -2.40 -7.13
CA ILE A 130 22.94 -3.27 -6.33
C ILE A 130 24.29 -2.60 -6.06
N LYS A 131 24.85 -1.91 -7.06
CA LYS A 131 26.16 -1.27 -6.97
C LYS A 131 26.12 0.03 -6.17
N GLU A 132 25.11 0.85 -6.38
CA GLU A 132 25.04 2.24 -5.90
C GLU A 132 24.07 2.41 -4.72
N GLY A 133 23.17 1.44 -4.51
CA GLY A 133 22.11 1.50 -3.53
C GLY A 133 20.92 2.35 -4.00
N LEU A 134 19.90 2.44 -3.13
CA LEU A 134 18.76 3.31 -3.38
C LEU A 134 19.16 4.79 -3.28
N PRO A 135 18.63 5.67 -4.17
CA PRO A 135 18.89 7.10 -4.09
C PRO A 135 18.34 7.71 -2.81
N LYS A 136 18.91 8.85 -2.39
CA LYS A 136 18.41 9.64 -1.26
C LYS A 136 17.20 10.47 -1.70
N ASP A 137 16.09 9.80 -1.96
CA ASP A 137 14.82 10.45 -2.27
C ASP A 137 13.88 10.42 -1.04
N ILE A 138 13.30 11.58 -0.71
CA ILE A 138 12.33 11.72 0.38
C ILE A 138 11.04 10.95 0.10
N LYS A 139 10.64 10.82 -1.17
CA LYS A 139 9.45 10.10 -1.63
C LYS A 139 9.52 8.62 -1.28
N LEU A 140 10.71 8.02 -1.26
CA LEU A 140 10.90 6.62 -0.86
C LEU A 140 10.57 6.38 0.63
N LYS A 141 10.39 7.42 1.46
CA LYS A 141 9.97 7.25 2.86
C LYS A 141 8.48 6.96 3.01
N SER A 142 7.66 7.14 1.98
CA SER A 142 6.22 6.83 2.02
C SER A 142 5.94 5.36 1.67
N PRO A 143 4.75 4.83 2.03
CA PRO A 143 4.16 3.69 1.34
C PRO A 143 3.96 3.98 -0.16
N GLY A 144 3.69 2.94 -0.94
CA GLY A 144 3.50 3.11 -2.38
C GLY A 144 3.55 1.83 -3.19
N LEU A 145 3.55 2.00 -4.50
CA LEU A 145 3.72 0.95 -5.49
C LEU A 145 5.13 0.96 -6.07
N TYR A 146 5.53 -0.19 -6.60
CA TYR A 146 6.72 -0.31 -7.43
C TYR A 146 6.49 -1.29 -8.56
N ALA A 147 7.22 -1.12 -9.65
CA ALA A 147 7.12 -1.97 -10.83
C ALA A 147 8.50 -2.39 -11.34
N VAL A 148 8.54 -3.45 -12.15
CA VAL A 148 9.74 -3.87 -12.88
C VAL A 148 9.43 -3.93 -14.36
N THR A 149 10.30 -3.34 -15.19
CA THR A 149 10.18 -3.35 -16.64
C THR A 149 11.34 -4.03 -17.33
N LEU A 150 11.07 -4.61 -18.50
CA LEU A 150 12.06 -5.17 -19.39
C LEU A 150 12.83 -4.08 -20.14
N PRO A 151 14.10 -4.31 -20.53
CA PRO A 151 14.78 -3.45 -21.48
C PRO A 151 14.15 -3.58 -22.87
N GLY A 152 14.31 -2.55 -23.70
CA GLY A 152 13.81 -2.57 -25.07
C GLY A 152 14.37 -3.77 -25.86
N ASN A 153 13.50 -4.44 -26.61
CA ASN A 153 13.80 -5.66 -27.38
C ASN A 153 14.29 -6.86 -26.55
N TYR A 154 13.91 -6.95 -25.28
CA TYR A 154 14.22 -8.12 -24.45
C TYR A 154 13.71 -9.42 -25.11
N ILE A 155 14.60 -10.41 -25.20
CA ILE A 155 14.26 -11.76 -25.67
C ILE A 155 14.14 -12.65 -24.43
N TYR A 156 12.96 -13.24 -24.27
CA TYR A 156 12.70 -14.18 -23.19
C TYR A 156 13.70 -15.32 -23.21
N ASN A 157 14.43 -15.47 -22.11
CA ASN A 157 15.24 -16.64 -21.85
C ASN A 157 15.34 -16.87 -20.34
N LEU A 158 15.51 -18.12 -19.93
CA LEU A 158 15.68 -18.51 -18.54
C LEU A 158 17.14 -18.87 -18.27
N LEU A 159 17.60 -18.55 -17.07
CA LEU A 159 18.87 -19.02 -16.55
C LEU A 159 18.83 -20.55 -16.38
N ASP A 160 19.97 -21.19 -16.59
CA ASP A 160 20.14 -22.60 -16.24
C ASP A 160 20.39 -22.79 -14.73
N GLU A 161 20.33 -24.03 -14.26
CA GLU A 161 20.50 -24.37 -12.84
C GLU A 161 21.87 -23.93 -12.28
N GLN A 162 22.93 -23.92 -13.11
CA GLN A 162 24.26 -23.51 -12.68
C GLN A 162 24.31 -22.00 -12.44
N ALA A 163 23.73 -21.21 -13.35
CA ALA A 163 23.65 -19.77 -13.24
C ALA A 163 22.77 -19.34 -12.05
N ILE A 164 21.62 -19.99 -11.84
CA ILE A 164 20.75 -19.75 -10.68
C ILE A 164 21.51 -20.02 -9.38
N SER A 165 22.19 -21.16 -9.29
CA SER A 165 22.97 -21.53 -8.10
C SER A 165 24.12 -20.55 -7.83
N LYS A 166 24.78 -20.06 -8.89
CA LYS A 166 25.88 -19.11 -8.79
C LYS A 166 25.44 -17.73 -8.29
N ASN A 167 24.25 -17.28 -8.70
CA ASN A 167 23.73 -15.97 -8.32
C ASN A 167 23.23 -15.92 -6.87
N ASN A 168 22.86 -17.07 -6.30
CA ASN A 168 22.39 -17.21 -4.92
C ASN A 168 21.21 -16.28 -4.55
N ASN A 169 20.43 -15.83 -5.54
CA ASN A 169 19.33 -14.88 -5.42
C ASN A 169 17.95 -15.49 -5.69
N VAL A 170 17.89 -16.82 -5.83
CA VAL A 170 16.66 -17.61 -5.92
C VAL A 170 16.82 -18.82 -5.00
N VAL A 171 16.11 -18.81 -3.87
CA VAL A 171 16.23 -19.85 -2.83
C VAL A 171 15.43 -21.09 -3.20
N ASN A 172 14.25 -20.92 -3.79
CA ASN A 172 13.37 -22.00 -4.22
C ASN A 172 12.95 -21.76 -5.68
N PRO A 173 13.80 -22.20 -6.65
CA PRO A 173 13.53 -22.01 -8.07
C PRO A 173 12.18 -22.58 -8.49
N TRP A 174 11.56 -21.94 -9.47
CA TRP A 174 10.33 -22.43 -10.07
C TRP A 174 10.68 -23.32 -11.26
N GLU A 175 9.86 -24.34 -11.48
CA GLU A 175 10.03 -25.20 -12.65
C GLU A 175 9.91 -24.42 -13.96
N THR A 176 10.78 -24.74 -14.92
CA THR A 176 10.86 -24.12 -16.25
C THR A 176 9.51 -24.11 -16.97
N GLU A 177 8.76 -25.21 -16.92
CA GLU A 177 7.43 -25.30 -17.53
C GLU A 177 6.47 -24.27 -16.94
N LYS A 178 6.50 -24.10 -15.61
CA LYS A 178 5.66 -23.13 -14.90
C LYS A 178 6.02 -21.69 -15.25
N LEU A 179 7.30 -21.38 -15.41
CA LEU A 179 7.78 -20.07 -15.85
C LEU A 179 7.37 -19.78 -17.30
N ASN A 180 7.56 -20.74 -18.20
CA ASN A 180 7.12 -20.64 -19.60
C ASN A 180 5.61 -20.38 -19.71
N ASN A 181 4.81 -21.09 -18.90
CA ASN A 181 3.37 -20.88 -18.86
C ASN A 181 2.97 -19.49 -18.34
N LYS A 182 3.82 -18.86 -17.53
CA LYS A 182 3.60 -17.50 -17.01
C LYS A 182 4.05 -16.40 -17.95
N TRP A 183 4.94 -16.69 -18.88
CA TRP A 183 5.47 -15.68 -19.80
C TRP A 183 4.37 -15.11 -20.69
N ILE A 184 4.50 -13.81 -20.97
CA ILE A 184 3.61 -13.02 -21.82
C ILE A 184 4.52 -12.19 -22.72
N SER A 185 4.34 -12.30 -24.04
CA SER A 185 5.04 -11.45 -25.01
C SER A 185 4.34 -10.09 -25.16
N ASN A 186 5.05 -9.11 -25.71
CA ASN A 186 4.52 -7.77 -26.00
C ASN A 186 3.96 -7.07 -24.74
N VAL A 187 4.75 -7.09 -23.66
CA VAL A 187 4.56 -6.32 -22.44
C VAL A 187 5.90 -5.76 -22.01
N ASP A 188 5.90 -4.56 -21.45
CA ASP A 188 7.10 -3.97 -20.88
C ASP A 188 7.13 -4.19 -19.36
N VAL A 189 5.97 -4.14 -18.70
CA VAL A 189 5.86 -4.30 -17.25
C VAL A 189 5.67 -5.78 -16.90
N ILE A 190 6.60 -6.31 -16.12
CA ILE A 190 6.61 -7.72 -15.72
C ILE A 190 6.31 -7.94 -14.25
N TYR A 191 6.21 -6.89 -13.44
CA TYR A 191 5.90 -7.02 -12.02
C TYR A 191 5.30 -5.74 -11.46
N TYR A 192 4.28 -5.89 -10.61
CA TYR A 192 3.83 -4.85 -9.69
C TYR A 192 3.97 -5.36 -8.25
N GLY A 193 4.50 -4.52 -7.38
CA GLY A 193 4.55 -4.76 -5.95
C GLY A 193 4.13 -3.53 -5.17
N LEU A 194 3.96 -3.71 -3.85
CA LEU A 194 3.58 -2.64 -2.95
C LEU A 194 4.43 -2.60 -1.68
N ALA A 195 4.54 -1.40 -1.14
CA ALA A 195 4.97 -1.11 0.21
C ALA A 195 3.78 -0.57 1.01
N GLY A 196 3.58 -1.15 2.20
CA GLY A 196 2.56 -0.71 3.14
C GLY A 196 1.15 -1.28 2.93
N SER A 197 1.02 -2.62 2.86
CA SER A 197 -0.29 -3.28 2.70
C SER A 197 -1.26 -3.00 3.85
N ASN A 198 -0.79 -3.26 5.08
CA ASN A 198 -1.61 -3.23 6.31
C ASN A 198 -0.99 -2.35 7.40
N SER A 199 0.25 -1.89 7.17
CA SER A 199 1.03 -1.05 8.07
C SER A 199 1.87 -0.10 7.21
N PRO A 200 2.29 1.08 7.72
CA PRO A 200 2.93 2.13 6.91
C PRO A 200 4.41 1.81 6.60
N ARG A 201 4.67 0.63 6.01
CA ARG A 201 6.00 0.25 5.54
C ARG A 201 6.37 1.09 4.33
N SER A 202 7.55 1.72 4.37
CA SER A 202 8.02 2.58 3.29
C SER A 202 8.50 1.80 2.05
N LEU A 203 8.44 2.46 0.90
CA LEU A 203 9.03 2.03 -0.36
C LEU A 203 10.52 1.76 -0.20
N LYS A 204 11.27 2.63 0.47
CA LYS A 204 12.70 2.45 0.77
C LYS A 204 12.95 1.09 1.42
N SER A 205 12.23 0.78 2.50
CA SER A 205 12.42 -0.49 3.21
C SER A 205 11.98 -1.70 2.38
N ARG A 206 10.98 -1.57 1.50
CA ARG A 206 10.52 -2.68 0.66
C ARG A 206 11.44 -2.93 -0.53
N LEU A 207 11.86 -1.87 -1.21
CA LEU A 207 12.77 -1.93 -2.33
C LEU A 207 14.16 -2.37 -1.89
N GLN A 208 14.61 -1.99 -0.69
CA GLN A 208 15.87 -2.51 -0.14
C GLN A 208 15.81 -4.03 0.06
N ASP A 209 14.73 -4.60 0.62
CA ASP A 209 14.58 -6.07 0.69
C ASP A 209 14.69 -6.71 -0.71
N PHE A 210 14.13 -6.05 -1.73
CA PHE A 210 14.08 -6.58 -3.09
C PHE A 210 15.47 -6.55 -3.76
N ILE A 211 16.21 -5.46 -3.59
CA ILE A 211 17.59 -5.30 -4.08
C ILE A 211 18.55 -6.21 -3.31
N ASP A 212 18.40 -6.31 -1.99
CA ASP A 212 19.20 -7.22 -1.16
C ASP A 212 19.01 -8.66 -1.62
N HIS A 213 17.75 -9.07 -1.87
CA HIS A 213 17.45 -10.39 -2.42
C HIS A 213 18.07 -10.60 -3.81
N ALA A 214 18.04 -9.59 -4.68
CA ALA A 214 18.69 -9.62 -5.99
C ALA A 214 20.20 -9.88 -5.88
N SER A 215 20.84 -9.37 -4.82
CA SER A 215 22.26 -9.60 -4.49
C SER A 215 22.53 -10.90 -3.70
N GLY A 216 21.52 -11.77 -3.56
CA GLY A 216 21.62 -13.04 -2.85
C GLY A 216 21.53 -12.96 -1.33
N LYS A 217 21.10 -11.82 -0.78
CA LYS A 217 20.88 -11.64 0.65
C LYS A 217 19.41 -11.91 0.98
N THR A 218 19.17 -12.84 1.89
CA THR A 218 17.83 -13.10 2.40
C THR A 218 17.67 -12.44 3.77
N THR A 219 16.63 -11.64 3.96
CA THR A 219 16.31 -11.06 5.27
C THR A 219 15.68 -12.11 6.20
N ASP A 220 15.59 -11.82 7.49
CA ASP A 220 14.88 -12.68 8.47
C ASP A 220 13.39 -12.92 8.12
N ARG A 221 12.82 -12.10 7.22
CA ARG A 221 11.45 -12.24 6.71
C ARG A 221 11.35 -13.22 5.53
N GLY A 222 12.46 -13.82 5.13
CA GLY A 222 12.56 -14.73 4.01
C GLY A 222 12.75 -14.03 2.66
N PRO A 223 12.75 -14.80 1.56
CA PRO A 223 13.04 -14.30 0.23
C PRO A 223 11.91 -13.43 -0.33
N HIS A 224 12.29 -12.47 -1.17
CA HIS A 224 11.32 -11.62 -1.86
C HIS A 224 10.57 -12.45 -2.91
N ARG A 225 9.29 -12.72 -2.68
CA ARG A 225 8.53 -13.71 -3.47
C ARG A 225 8.40 -13.41 -4.96
N GLY A 226 8.40 -12.13 -5.35
CA GLY A 226 8.44 -11.76 -6.77
C GLY A 226 9.84 -11.91 -7.37
N GLY A 227 10.88 -11.70 -6.56
CA GLY A 227 12.29 -11.84 -6.99
C GLY A 227 12.66 -13.28 -7.26
N GLU A 228 12.15 -14.22 -6.45
CA GLU A 228 12.27 -15.67 -6.69
C GLU A 228 11.78 -16.09 -8.08
N ILE A 229 10.93 -15.29 -8.75
CA ILE A 229 10.44 -15.56 -10.10
C ILE A 229 11.22 -14.76 -11.13
N ILE A 230 11.38 -13.45 -10.91
CA ILE A 230 12.03 -12.53 -11.85
C ILE A 230 13.50 -12.88 -12.07
N PHE A 231 14.25 -13.23 -11.01
CA PHE A 231 15.69 -13.47 -11.08
C PHE A 231 16.07 -14.82 -11.72
N GLN A 232 15.09 -15.57 -12.22
CA GLN A 232 15.33 -16.74 -13.09
C GLN A 232 15.37 -16.37 -14.58
N LEU A 233 15.09 -15.12 -14.94
CA LEU A 233 15.22 -14.60 -16.30
C LEU A 233 16.68 -14.24 -16.60
N CYS A 234 17.13 -14.47 -17.84
CA CYS A 234 18.40 -13.94 -18.31
C CYS A 234 18.38 -12.40 -18.29
N ASP A 235 19.54 -11.80 -18.02
CA ASP A 235 19.77 -10.36 -18.03
C ASP A 235 18.87 -9.56 -17.06
N TRP A 236 18.38 -10.22 -15.99
CA TRP A 236 17.53 -9.58 -14.99
C TRP A 236 18.21 -8.35 -14.35
N GLU A 237 19.54 -8.30 -14.35
CA GLU A 237 20.35 -7.17 -13.89
C GLU A 237 20.05 -5.88 -14.68
N MET A 238 19.61 -6.01 -15.95
CA MET A 238 19.27 -4.89 -16.82
C MET A 238 17.83 -4.38 -16.63
N PHE A 239 16.99 -5.08 -15.86
CA PHE A 239 15.59 -4.70 -15.69
C PHE A 239 15.48 -3.45 -14.81
N SER A 240 14.63 -2.50 -15.21
CA SER A 240 14.45 -1.24 -14.51
C SER A 240 13.40 -1.36 -13.40
N VAL A 241 13.67 -0.72 -12.27
CA VAL A 241 12.76 -0.61 -11.13
C VAL A 241 12.13 0.78 -11.11
N TRP A 242 10.81 0.82 -10.93
CA TRP A 242 10.01 2.04 -10.88
C TRP A 242 9.29 2.15 -9.53
N PHE A 243 8.97 3.35 -9.08
CA PHE A 243 8.18 3.55 -7.87
C PHE A 243 7.14 4.66 -8.01
N LEU A 244 6.04 4.53 -7.28
CA LEU A 244 4.99 5.53 -7.16
C LEU A 244 4.61 5.66 -5.67
N PRO A 245 4.94 6.78 -5.02
CA PRO A 245 4.43 7.11 -3.69
C PRO A 245 2.90 7.12 -3.69
N THR A 246 2.28 6.56 -2.66
CA THR A 246 0.83 6.64 -2.45
C THR A 246 0.55 7.13 -1.03
N GLY A 247 -0.73 7.20 -0.63
CA GLY A 247 -1.12 7.38 0.76
C GLY A 247 -0.88 6.14 1.64
N ASN A 248 -1.42 6.20 2.85
CA ASN A 248 -1.29 5.13 3.85
C ASN A 248 -2.15 3.91 3.52
N PRO A 249 -1.84 2.73 4.11
CA PRO A 249 -2.75 1.59 4.07
C PRO A 249 -4.21 1.98 4.34
N PRO A 250 -5.20 1.47 3.57
CA PRO A 250 -5.09 0.39 2.58
C PRO A 250 -4.80 0.85 1.13
N GLU A 251 -4.51 2.13 0.89
CA GLU A 251 -4.42 2.70 -0.46
C GLU A 251 -3.40 1.99 -1.39
N PRO A 252 -2.14 1.71 -0.97
CA PRO A 252 -1.21 0.95 -1.82
C PRO A 252 -1.76 -0.43 -2.23
N ARG A 253 -2.54 -1.07 -1.36
CA ARG A 253 -3.14 -2.39 -1.64
C ARG A 253 -4.31 -2.29 -2.61
N ASN A 254 -5.14 -1.27 -2.49
CA ASN A 254 -6.25 -1.06 -3.41
C ASN A 254 -5.75 -0.76 -4.82
N LEU A 255 -4.75 0.13 -4.94
CA LEU A 255 -4.16 0.47 -6.24
C LEU A 255 -3.39 -0.70 -6.87
N GLU A 256 -2.61 -1.47 -6.08
CA GLU A 256 -1.94 -2.68 -6.59
C GLU A 256 -2.95 -3.72 -7.10
N LYS A 257 -4.04 -3.91 -6.35
CA LYS A 257 -5.11 -4.82 -6.77
C LYS A 257 -5.74 -4.37 -8.09
N GLU A 258 -6.04 -3.08 -8.24
CA GLU A 258 -6.61 -2.53 -9.48
C GLU A 258 -5.67 -2.73 -10.68
N LEU A 259 -4.37 -2.46 -10.52
CA LEU A 259 -3.38 -2.70 -11.58
C LEU A 259 -3.32 -4.18 -11.99
N LEU A 260 -3.36 -5.08 -11.01
CA LEU A 260 -3.28 -6.53 -11.28
C LEU A 260 -4.57 -7.08 -11.90
N GLU A 261 -5.74 -6.58 -11.48
CA GLU A 261 -7.03 -6.87 -12.12
C GLU A 261 -7.02 -6.40 -13.57
N ARG A 262 -6.61 -5.15 -13.81
CA ARG A 262 -6.53 -4.58 -15.16
C ARG A 262 -5.54 -5.34 -16.04
N PHE A 263 -4.37 -5.68 -15.52
CA PHE A 263 -3.38 -6.48 -16.26
C PHE A 263 -3.96 -7.85 -16.64
N PHE A 264 -4.65 -8.50 -15.69
CA PHE A 264 -5.30 -9.78 -15.92
C PHE A 264 -6.42 -9.70 -16.97
N GLU A 265 -7.25 -8.66 -16.94
CA GLU A 265 -8.26 -8.42 -17.99
C GLU A 265 -7.63 -8.32 -19.38
N MET A 266 -6.48 -7.64 -19.50
CA MET A 266 -5.81 -7.41 -20.78
C MET A 266 -5.07 -8.64 -21.32
N LYS A 267 -4.47 -9.45 -20.44
CA LYS A 267 -3.56 -10.55 -20.84
C LYS A 267 -4.04 -11.93 -20.43
N SER A 268 -5.16 -12.04 -19.71
CA SER A 268 -5.67 -13.28 -19.09
C SER A 268 -4.64 -14.01 -18.21
N LYS A 269 -3.61 -13.29 -17.76
CA LYS A 269 -2.48 -13.75 -16.95
C LYS A 269 -1.96 -12.60 -16.11
N LEU A 270 -1.33 -12.92 -14.99
CA LEU A 270 -0.66 -11.92 -14.14
C LEU A 270 0.74 -11.56 -14.65
N PRO A 271 1.26 -10.36 -14.33
CA PRO A 271 2.64 -9.98 -14.66
C PRO A 271 3.63 -11.03 -14.17
N PHE A 272 4.71 -11.29 -14.91
CA PHE A 272 5.66 -12.39 -14.66
C PHE A 272 6.19 -12.51 -13.21
N GLY A 273 6.35 -11.45 -12.43
CA GLY A 273 6.75 -11.55 -11.01
C GLY A 273 5.59 -11.81 -10.04
N ASN A 274 4.34 -11.62 -10.45
CA ASN A 274 3.17 -11.72 -9.58
C ASN A 274 2.63 -13.16 -9.49
N ARG A 275 2.28 -13.58 -8.27
CA ARG A 275 1.75 -14.92 -7.96
C ARG A 275 0.24 -14.96 -7.76
N LYS A 276 -0.31 -13.86 -7.25
CA LYS A 276 -1.71 -13.65 -6.90
C LYS A 276 -1.93 -12.15 -6.70
N PHE A 277 -3.18 -11.73 -6.73
CA PHE A 277 -3.64 -10.41 -6.29
C PHE A 277 -4.84 -10.57 -5.37
#